data_AF-A0A9P0K834-F1
#
_entry.id   AF-A0A9P0K834-F1
#
_cell.length_a   1.000
_cell.length_b   1.000
_cell.length_c   1.000
_cell.angle_alpha   90.00
_cell.angle_beta   90.00
_cell.angle_gamma   90.00
#
_symmetry.space_group_name_H-M   'P 1'
#
loop_
_entity.id
_entity.type
_entity.pdbx_description
1 polymer ?
#
loop_
_entity_poly.entity_id
_entity_poly.type
_entity_poly.pdbx_seq_one_letter_code
_entity_poly.pdbx_strand_id
1 'polypeptide(L)'
;MFFYFRGDRLIRIMNILESPHLHYLPHQGKQFYPDVLSKQYKRKGIKWTMLFFMLAHATLSSSYIPPTMTAISYSKGHPESTLPEKLPYYSWMPFEFNTSTTYLKALGYQAIPMFSYAYSIVGMDTLFMNIMNCIALNLDIIQGAFLTVVDRASMAVRFSFDK
;
A
#
# COMPACT_ATOMS: atom_id res chain seq x y z
N MET A 1 -5.44 -1.16 7.79
CA MET A 1 -6.42 -1.26 8.89
C MET A 1 -6.00 -0.48 10.14
N PHE A 2 -4.77 -0.64 10.64
CA PHE A 2 -4.31 0.03 11.89
C PHE A 2 -4.37 1.58 11.87
N PHE A 3 -3.99 2.22 10.76
CA PHE A 3 -4.05 3.68 10.60
C PHE A 3 -5.48 4.21 10.45
N TYR A 4 -6.40 3.39 9.93
CA TYR A 4 -7.82 3.73 9.77
C TYR A 4 -8.56 3.72 11.12
N PHE A 5 -8.22 2.78 12.02
CA PHE A 5 -8.88 2.66 13.33
C PHE A 5 -8.20 3.45 14.47
N ARG A 6 -6.92 3.81 14.35
CA ARG A 6 -6.19 4.59 15.38
C ARG A 6 -5.72 5.96 14.91
N GLY A 7 -6.08 6.37 13.69
CA GLY A 7 -5.75 7.68 13.14
C GLY A 7 -6.15 8.81 14.09
N ASP A 8 -7.33 8.71 14.70
CA ASP A 8 -7.87 9.73 15.61
C ASP A 8 -7.04 9.93 16.88
N ARG A 9 -6.39 8.87 17.38
CA ARG A 9 -5.49 8.99 18.55
C ARG A 9 -4.20 9.70 18.18
N LEU A 10 -3.67 9.41 16.99
CA LEU A 10 -2.48 10.06 16.46
C LEU A 10 -2.76 11.53 16.13
N ILE A 11 -3.91 11.82 15.50
CA ILE A 11 -4.39 13.18 15.25
C ILE A 11 -4.61 13.92 16.57
N ARG A 12 -5.15 13.26 17.60
CA ARG A 12 -5.32 13.87 18.93
C ARG A 12 -3.99 14.22 19.57
N ILE A 13 -2.99 13.32 19.51
CA ILE A 13 -1.64 13.61 20.02
C ILE A 13 -1.02 14.77 19.23
N MET A 14 -1.18 14.78 17.90
CA MET A 14 -0.69 15.84 17.02
C MET A 14 -1.35 17.19 17.37
N ASN A 15 -2.68 17.22 17.55
CA ASN A 15 -3.43 18.41 17.95
C ASN A 15 -3.06 18.92 19.35
N ILE A 16 -2.71 18.03 20.29
CA ILE A 16 -2.22 18.42 21.62
C ILE A 16 -0.83 19.06 21.50
N LEU A 17 0.05 18.48 20.68
CA LEU A 17 1.37 19.03 20.38
C LEU A 17 1.30 20.32 19.55
N GLU A 18 0.23 20.53 18.79
CA GLU A 18 -0.12 21.77 18.08
C GLU A 18 -0.95 22.76 18.91
N SER A 19 -1.16 22.56 20.21
CA SER A 19 -1.89 23.55 21.02
C SER A 19 -1.13 24.89 21.07
N PRO A 20 -1.80 26.05 21.11
CA PRO A 20 -1.17 27.39 21.07
C PRO A 20 -0.13 27.66 22.18
N HIS A 21 -0.14 26.87 23.25
CA HIS A 21 0.88 26.90 24.30
C HIS A 21 2.13 26.04 24.01
N LEU A 22 2.04 25.09 23.08
CA LEU A 22 3.10 24.17 22.65
C LEU A 22 3.47 24.34 21.17
N HIS A 23 2.84 25.31 20.47
CA HIS A 23 3.02 25.56 19.05
C HIS A 23 4.51 25.62 18.68
N TYR A 24 4.88 24.85 17.66
CA TYR A 24 6.16 24.98 16.98
C TYR A 24 6.17 26.36 16.32
N LEU A 25 6.68 27.37 17.02
CA LEU A 25 6.90 28.69 16.44
C LEU A 25 7.77 28.50 15.19
N PRO A 26 7.34 28.99 14.01
CA PRO A 26 8.14 28.90 12.81
C PRO A 26 9.41 29.72 13.02
N HIS A 27 10.51 29.06 13.36
CA HIS A 27 11.79 29.71 13.48
C HIS A 27 12.34 29.94 12.07
N GLN A 28 12.66 31.19 11.73
CA GLN A 28 13.07 31.66 10.40
C GLN A 28 14.39 31.06 9.84
N GLY A 29 14.89 29.96 10.42
CA GLY A 29 16.13 29.30 9.99
C GLY A 29 16.11 27.78 9.92
N LYS A 30 15.08 27.09 10.46
CA LYS A 30 14.98 25.62 10.42
C LYS A 30 13.54 25.18 10.10
N GLN A 31 13.34 24.73 8.87
CA GLN A 31 12.06 24.32 8.30
C GLN A 31 11.54 23.00 8.89
N PHE A 32 10.96 23.00 10.08
CA PHE A 32 10.22 21.84 10.60
C PHE A 32 8.71 22.10 10.55
N TYR A 33 8.05 21.54 9.52
CA TYR A 33 6.60 21.61 9.32
C TYR A 33 6.01 20.19 9.39
N PRO A 34 5.55 19.73 10.57
CA PRO A 34 5.07 18.36 10.76
C PRO A 34 3.90 18.01 9.83
N ASP A 35 3.09 19.00 9.52
CA ASP A 35 1.92 18.88 8.65
C ASP A 35 2.28 18.60 7.18
N VAL A 36 3.30 19.28 6.67
CA VAL A 36 3.83 19.08 5.31
C VAL A 36 4.51 17.71 5.22
N LEU A 37 5.28 17.35 6.25
CA LEU A 37 5.96 16.07 6.35
C LEU A 37 4.96 14.90 6.35
N SER A 38 3.91 15.00 7.18
CA SER A 38 2.83 14.00 7.25
C SER A 38 2.15 13.80 5.88
N LYS A 39 1.85 14.88 5.16
CA LYS A 39 1.28 14.81 3.80
C LYS A 39 2.22 14.12 2.80
N GLN A 40 3.53 14.40 2.86
CA GLN A 40 4.53 13.75 2.00
C GLN A 40 4.60 12.24 2.25
N TYR A 41 4.69 11.83 3.52
CA TYR A 41 4.75 10.41 3.91
C TYR A 41 3.48 9.66 3.50
N LYS A 42 2.29 10.26 3.68
CA LYS A 42 1.02 9.67 3.20
C LYS A 42 1.01 9.51 1.68
N ARG A 43 1.42 10.53 0.91
CA ARG A 43 1.49 10.46 -0.55
C ARG A 43 2.48 9.38 -1.02
N LYS A 44 3.62 9.25 -0.35
CA LYS A 44 4.61 8.19 -0.61
C LYS A 44 4.01 6.80 -0.39
N GLY A 45 3.34 6.59 0.75
CA GLY A 45 2.66 5.31 1.07
C GLY A 45 1.59 4.92 0.04
N ILE A 46 0.72 5.88 -0.35
CA ILE A 46 -0.31 5.66 -1.38
C ILE A 46 0.33 5.32 -2.72
N LYS A 47 1.36 6.07 -3.15
CA LYS A 47 2.04 5.85 -4.43
C LYS A 47 2.60 4.43 -4.52
N TRP A 48 3.32 3.99 -3.49
CA TRP A 48 3.90 2.65 -3.49
C TRP A 48 2.83 1.56 -3.39
N THR A 49 1.81 1.75 -2.55
CA THR A 49 0.70 0.79 -2.44
C THR A 49 0.02 0.60 -3.80
N MET A 50 -0.32 1.68 -4.51
CA MET A 50 -0.90 1.63 -5.84
C MET A 50 0.00 0.90 -6.84
N LEU A 51 1.32 1.15 -6.80
CA LEU A 51 2.27 0.47 -7.68
C LEU A 51 2.30 -1.04 -7.45
N PHE A 52 2.34 -1.50 -6.19
CA PHE A 52 2.29 -2.92 -5.86
C PHE A 52 0.99 -3.59 -6.31
N PHE A 53 -0.16 -2.93 -6.11
CA PHE A 53 -1.45 -3.44 -6.58
C PHE A 53 -1.55 -3.50 -8.10
N MET A 54 -1.01 -2.50 -8.81
CA MET A 54 -0.94 -2.51 -10.27
C MET A 54 -0.05 -3.65 -10.79
N LEU A 55 1.11 -3.86 -10.16
CA LEU A 55 2.01 -4.94 -10.53
C LEU A 55 1.34 -6.31 -10.32
N ALA A 56 0.68 -6.50 -9.17
CA ALA A 56 -0.05 -7.73 -8.85
C ALA A 56 -1.15 -8.02 -9.88
N HIS A 57 -1.93 -7.00 -10.25
CA HIS A 57 -2.93 -7.11 -11.31
C HIS A 57 -2.31 -7.44 -12.66
N ALA A 58 -1.21 -6.78 -13.03
CA ALA A 58 -0.54 -7.02 -14.31
C ALA A 58 -0.02 -8.46 -14.40
N THR A 59 0.58 -8.98 -13.32
CA THR A 59 1.04 -10.38 -13.25
C THR A 59 -0.12 -11.36 -13.43
N LEU A 60 -1.20 -11.20 -12.66
CA LEU A 60 -2.37 -12.08 -12.76
C LEU A 60 -3.02 -11.97 -14.14
N SER A 61 -3.19 -10.77 -14.67
CA SER A 61 -3.78 -10.56 -16.00
C SER A 61 -2.93 -11.23 -17.08
N SER A 62 -1.61 -11.06 -17.03
CA SER A 62 -0.66 -11.69 -17.96
C SER A 62 -0.74 -13.22 -17.91
N SER A 63 -0.92 -13.81 -16.73
CA SER A 63 -1.02 -15.27 -16.58
C SER A 63 -2.34 -15.85 -17.08
N TYR A 64 -3.46 -15.13 -16.95
CA TYR A 64 -4.80 -15.67 -17.24
C TYR A 64 -5.40 -15.22 -18.59
N ILE A 65 -4.96 -14.09 -19.17
CA ILE A 65 -5.47 -13.61 -20.47
C ILE A 65 -5.09 -14.54 -21.64
N PRO A 66 -3.82 -14.97 -21.81
CA PRO A 66 -3.46 -15.84 -22.94
C PRO A 66 -4.17 -17.21 -22.92
N PRO A 67 -4.27 -17.93 -21.78
CA PRO A 67 -5.01 -19.19 -21.70
C PRO A 67 -6.52 -19.05 -21.91
N THR A 68 -7.13 -17.95 -21.44
CA THR A 68 -8.56 -17.69 -21.72
C THR A 68 -8.79 -17.38 -23.19
N MET A 69 -7.93 -16.57 -23.79
CA MET A 69 -8.05 -16.19 -25.21
C MET A 69 -7.89 -17.40 -26.14
N THR A 70 -6.94 -18.29 -25.85
CA THR A 70 -6.76 -19.56 -26.59
C THR A 70 -7.97 -20.49 -26.45
N ALA A 71 -8.51 -20.67 -25.24
CA ALA A 71 -9.71 -21.48 -25.01
C ALA A 71 -10.95 -20.94 -25.75
N ILE A 72 -11.11 -19.61 -25.82
CA ILE A 72 -12.20 -18.96 -26.56
C ILE A 72 -12.00 -19.14 -28.08
N SER A 73 -10.79 -18.96 -28.59
CA SER A 73 -10.49 -19.16 -30.02
C SER A 73 -10.74 -20.60 -30.46
N TYR A 74 -10.39 -21.58 -29.61
CA TYR A 74 -10.73 -22.99 -29.82
C TYR A 74 -12.24 -23.22 -29.88
N SER A 75 -13.01 -22.62 -28.97
CA SER A 75 -14.47 -22.73 -28.99
C SER A 75 -15.11 -22.17 -30.27
N LYS A 76 -14.44 -21.24 -30.95
CA LYS A 76 -14.89 -20.64 -32.21
C LYS A 76 -14.49 -21.45 -33.45
N GLY A 77 -13.80 -22.59 -33.29
CA GLY A 77 -13.45 -23.48 -34.39
C GLY A 77 -12.31 -22.97 -35.27
N HIS A 78 -11.41 -22.10 -34.76
CA HIS A 78 -10.24 -21.69 -35.52
C HIS A 78 -9.28 -22.89 -35.71
N PRO A 79 -8.84 -23.17 -36.95
CA PRO A 79 -8.07 -24.38 -37.28
C PRO A 79 -6.66 -24.43 -36.68
N GLU A 80 -6.12 -23.28 -36.23
CA GLU A 80 -4.77 -23.16 -35.66
C GLU A 80 -4.75 -23.29 -34.12
N SER A 81 -5.90 -23.25 -33.46
CA SER A 81 -5.97 -23.28 -32.00
C SER A 81 -6.13 -24.71 -31.47
N THR A 82 -5.14 -25.19 -30.74
CA THR A 82 -5.24 -26.40 -29.91
C THR A 82 -5.44 -26.00 -28.45
N LEU A 83 -6.22 -26.78 -27.70
CA LEU A 83 -6.36 -26.58 -26.25
C LEU A 83 -5.00 -26.87 -25.60
N PRO A 84 -4.50 -25.99 -24.71
CA PRO A 84 -3.31 -26.28 -23.94
C PRO A 84 -3.53 -27.56 -23.11
N GLU A 85 -2.62 -28.53 -23.27
CA GLU A 85 -2.68 -29.81 -22.55
C GLU A 85 -2.46 -29.64 -21.04
N LYS A 86 -1.90 -28.49 -20.63
CA LYS A 86 -1.61 -28.14 -19.24
C LYS A 86 -2.23 -26.79 -18.88
N LEU A 87 -2.85 -26.77 -17.70
CA LEU A 87 -3.33 -25.55 -17.07
C LEU A 87 -2.15 -24.62 -16.69
N PRO A 88 -2.38 -23.30 -16.54
CA PRO A 88 -1.33 -22.33 -16.21
C PRO A 88 -0.58 -22.65 -14.90
N TYR A 89 -1.26 -23.35 -14.00
CA TYR A 89 -0.69 -23.87 -12.76
C TYR A 89 -1.06 -25.33 -12.59
N TYR A 90 -0.15 -26.12 -12.02
CA TYR A 90 -0.40 -27.52 -11.72
C TYR A 90 -1.25 -27.63 -10.46
N SER A 91 -2.51 -28.04 -10.59
CA SER A 91 -3.32 -28.42 -9.45
C SER A 91 -4.24 -29.58 -9.78
N TRP A 92 -4.56 -30.36 -8.75
CA TRP A 92 -5.47 -31.48 -8.87
C TRP A 92 -6.89 -30.96 -9.12
N MET A 93 -7.51 -31.41 -10.21
CA MET A 93 -8.88 -31.09 -10.57
C MET A 93 -9.77 -32.30 -10.29
N PRO A 94 -10.95 -32.11 -9.66
CA PRO A 94 -11.91 -33.18 -9.45
C PRO A 94 -12.71 -33.54 -10.71
N PHE A 95 -12.39 -32.96 -11.87
CA PHE A 95 -13.07 -33.17 -13.15
C PHE A 95 -12.09 -33.09 -14.33
N GLU A 96 -12.45 -33.75 -15.43
CA GLU A 96 -11.69 -33.71 -16.69
C GLU A 96 -11.90 -32.40 -17.45
N PHE A 97 -10.85 -31.89 -18.10
CA PHE A 97 -10.85 -30.59 -18.78
C PHE A 97 -10.58 -30.68 -20.30
N ASN A 98 -11.03 -31.78 -20.92
CA ASN A 98 -10.79 -32.09 -22.34
C ASN A 98 -11.62 -31.27 -23.34
N THR A 99 -12.52 -30.38 -22.85
CA THR A 99 -13.41 -29.55 -23.67
C THR A 99 -13.21 -28.08 -23.31
N SER A 100 -13.38 -27.15 -24.25
CA SER A 100 -13.16 -25.71 -24.00
C SER A 100 -13.97 -25.16 -22.82
N THR A 101 -15.22 -25.60 -22.64
CA THR A 101 -16.07 -25.16 -21.52
C THR A 101 -15.61 -25.72 -20.18
N THR A 102 -15.14 -26.97 -20.11
CA THR A 102 -14.61 -27.56 -18.89
C THR A 102 -13.23 -27.02 -18.56
N TYR A 103 -12.42 -26.70 -19.57
CA TYR A 103 -11.15 -26.00 -19.43
C TYR A 103 -11.33 -24.59 -18.85
N LEU A 104 -12.29 -23.79 -19.36
CA LEU A 104 -12.59 -22.46 -18.80
C LEU A 104 -13.08 -22.54 -17.35
N LYS A 105 -13.86 -23.56 -17.00
CA LYS A 105 -14.26 -23.81 -15.60
C LYS A 105 -13.06 -24.17 -14.72
N ALA A 106 -12.16 -25.02 -15.18
CA ALA A 106 -10.92 -25.34 -14.49
C ALA A 106 -10.06 -24.09 -14.27
N LEU A 107 -9.96 -23.24 -15.29
CA LEU A 107 -9.21 -22.00 -15.23
C LEU A 107 -9.80 -21.01 -14.22
N GLY A 108 -11.13 -20.86 -14.20
CA GLY A 108 -11.83 -20.05 -13.21
C GLY A 108 -11.70 -20.59 -11.79
N TYR A 109 -11.76 -21.91 -11.63
CA TYR A 109 -11.55 -22.57 -10.34
C TYR A 109 -10.14 -22.35 -9.79
N GLN A 110 -9.11 -22.39 -10.64
CA GLN A 110 -7.72 -22.07 -10.26
C GLN A 110 -7.49 -20.58 -10.01
N ALA A 111 -8.20 -19.71 -10.74
CA ALA A 111 -8.07 -18.27 -10.60
C ALA A 111 -8.40 -17.84 -9.17
N ILE A 112 -9.52 -18.29 -8.60
CA ILE A 112 -9.99 -17.87 -7.27
C ILE A 112 -8.90 -17.95 -6.18
N PRO A 113 -8.28 -19.12 -5.90
CA PRO A 113 -7.24 -19.22 -4.89
C PRO A 113 -5.98 -18.43 -5.27
N MET A 114 -5.65 -18.31 -6.56
CA MET A 114 -4.48 -17.57 -7.01
C MET A 114 -4.65 -16.05 -6.82
N PHE A 115 -5.83 -15.50 -7.14
CA PHE A 115 -6.20 -14.12 -6.84
C PHE A 115 -6.17 -13.89 -5.33
N SER A 116 -6.77 -14.78 -4.53
CA SER A 116 -6.76 -14.65 -3.07
C SER A 116 -5.34 -14.62 -2.49
N TYR A 117 -4.47 -15.53 -2.93
CA TYR A 117 -3.09 -15.62 -2.45
C TYR A 117 -2.24 -14.42 -2.86
N ALA A 118 -2.28 -14.03 -4.14
CA ALA A 118 -1.53 -12.90 -4.66
C ALA A 118 -1.90 -11.58 -3.96
N TYR A 119 -3.21 -11.34 -3.76
CA TYR A 119 -3.67 -10.15 -3.05
C TYR A 119 -3.34 -10.19 -1.56
N SER A 120 -3.37 -11.36 -0.94
CA SER A 120 -3.02 -11.49 0.47
C SER A 120 -1.55 -11.17 0.71
N ILE A 121 -0.64 -11.67 -0.13
CA ILE A 121 0.80 -11.35 -0.04
C ILE A 121 1.01 -9.85 -0.27
N VAL A 122 0.52 -9.32 -1.38
CA VAL A 122 0.72 -7.92 -1.75
C VAL A 122 0.08 -6.99 -0.72
N GLY A 123 -1.08 -7.38 -0.17
CA GLY A 123 -1.73 -6.68 0.92
C GLY A 123 -0.89 -6.68 2.20
N MET A 124 -0.26 -7.80 2.54
CA MET A 124 0.63 -7.91 3.71
C MET A 124 1.91 -7.08 3.52
N ASP A 125 2.55 -7.15 2.36
CA ASP A 125 3.77 -6.38 2.05
C ASP A 125 3.49 -4.88 2.09
N THR A 126 2.38 -4.43 1.49
CA THR A 126 1.98 -3.03 1.50
C THR A 126 1.58 -2.56 2.90
N LEU A 127 0.95 -3.41 3.71
CA LEU A 127 0.65 -3.12 5.10
C LEU A 127 1.95 -2.92 5.91
N PHE A 128 2.89 -3.85 5.77
CA PHE A 128 4.18 -3.78 6.46
C PHE A 128 4.95 -2.51 6.08
N MET A 129 5.05 -2.23 4.78
CA MET A 129 5.70 -1.02 4.28
C MET A 129 5.03 0.26 4.79
N ASN A 130 3.69 0.31 4.87
CA ASN A 130 2.98 1.47 5.41
C ASN A 130 3.19 1.65 6.92
N ILE A 131 3.32 0.55 7.68
CA ILE A 131 3.71 0.61 9.10
C ILE A 131 5.13 1.18 9.23
N MET A 132 6.08 0.67 8.46
CA MET A 132 7.46 1.18 8.46
C MET A 132 7.51 2.67 8.08
N ASN A 133 6.74 3.08 7.07
CA ASN A 133 6.62 4.48 6.66
C ASN A 133 5.99 5.36 7.75
N CYS A 134 5.04 4.83 8.52
CA CYS A 134 4.48 5.51 9.69
C CYS A 134 5.50 5.64 10.82
N ILE A 135 6.30 4.60 11.09
CA ILE A 135 7.36 4.66 12.11
C ILE A 135 8.40 5.70 11.72
N ALA A 136 8.83 5.71 10.45
CA ALA A 136 9.76 6.71 9.93
C ALA A 136 9.22 8.15 10.10
N LEU A 137 7.95 8.40 9.76
CA LEU A 137 7.32 9.71 9.99
C LEU A 137 7.38 10.13 11.47
N ASN A 138 7.07 9.22 12.40
CA ASN A 138 7.13 9.54 13.83
C ASN A 138 8.56 9.85 14.30
N LEU A 139 9.55 9.11 13.81
CA LEU A 139 10.96 9.35 14.12
C LEU A 139 11.44 10.70 13.58
N ASP A 140 11.09 11.05 12.34
CA ASP A 140 11.43 12.35 11.75
C ASP A 140 10.77 13.51 12.52
N ILE A 141 9.53 13.33 12.97
CA ILE A 141 8.83 14.33 13.80
C ILE A 141 9.57 14.52 15.12
N ILE A 142 9.93 13.42 15.79
CA ILE A 142 10.67 13.45 17.06
C ILE A 142 12.04 14.12 16.87
N GLN A 143 12.77 13.77 15.82
CA GLN A 143 14.06 14.38 15.50
C GLN A 143 13.94 15.87 15.24
N GLY A 144 12.95 16.29 14.44
CA GLY A 144 12.68 17.70 14.19
C GLY A 144 12.27 18.46 15.45
N ALA A 145 11.54 17.80 16.35
CA ALA A 145 11.21 18.37 17.65
C ALA A 145 12.45 18.58 18.53
N PHE A 146 13.36 17.60 18.63
CA PHE A 146 14.61 17.76 19.38
C PHE A 146 15.51 18.84 18.81
N LEU A 147 15.66 18.92 17.48
CA LEU A 147 16.50 19.93 16.82
C LEU A 147 16.04 21.38 17.05
N THR A 148 14.76 21.56 17.37
CA THR A 148 14.14 22.87 17.62
C THR A 148 13.88 23.13 19.11
N VAL A 149 14.27 22.21 20.01
CA VAL A 149 13.94 22.33 21.45
C VAL A 149 14.75 23.42 22.14
N VAL A 150 16.04 23.57 21.80
CA VAL A 150 16.93 24.58 22.38
C VAL A 150 16.51 25.99 21.96
N ASP A 151 16.22 26.17 20.67
CA ASP A 151 15.73 27.44 20.13
C ASP A 151 14.40 27.82 20.79
N ARG A 152 13.51 26.84 21.05
CA ARG A 152 12.24 27.06 21.76
C ARG A 152 12.42 27.41 23.23
N ALA A 153 13.33 26.73 23.94
CA ALA A 153 13.62 27.01 25.34
C ALA A 153 14.20 28.43 25.51
N SER A 154 15.10 28.85 24.61
CA SER A 154 15.70 30.19 24.66
C SER A 154 14.68 31.32 24.41
N MET A 155 13.73 31.13 23.49
CA MET A 155 12.63 32.07 23.29
C MET A 155 11.70 32.16 24.52
N ALA A 156 11.33 31.01 25.10
CA ALA A 156 10.46 30.98 26.28
C ALA A 156 11.07 31.73 27.47
N VAL A 157 12.39 31.58 27.67
CA VAL A 157 13.13 32.31 28.70
C VAL A 157 13.11 33.82 28.42
N ARG A 158 13.38 34.27 27.18
CA ARG A 158 13.34 35.70 26.82
C ARG A 158 11.97 36.35 27.09
N PHE A 159 10.88 35.70 26.70
CA PHE A 159 9.53 36.20 26.96
C PHE A 159 9.17 36.29 28.45
N SER A 160 9.84 35.55 29.33
CA SER A 160 9.67 35.65 30.78
C SER A 160 10.39 36.83 31.40
N PHE A 161 11.37 37.42 30.72
CA PHE A 161 12.15 38.58 31.21
C PHE A 161 11.63 39.93 30.69
N ASP A 162 10.79 39.92 29.64
CA ASP A 162 10.14 41.12 29.07
C ASP A 162 8.75 41.43 29.71
N LYS A 163 8.39 40.76 30.79
CA LYS A 163 7.21 41.05 31.64
C LYS A 163 7.65 41.51 33.02
#